data_AF-A0A976KS84-F1
#
_entry.id   AF-A0A976KS84-F1
#
_cell.length_a   1.000
_cell.length_b   1.000
_cell.length_c   1.000
_cell.angle_alpha   90.00
_cell.angle_beta   90.00
_cell.angle_gamma   90.00
#
_symmetry.space_group_name_H-M   'P 1'
#
loop_
_entity.id
_entity.type
_entity.pdbx_description
1 polymer ?
#
loop_
_entity_poly.entity_id
_entity_poly.type
_entity_poly.pdbx_seq_one_letter_code
_entity_poly.pdbx_strand_id
1 'polypeptide(L)'
;TGKRYDLQLFDTEGRIRREARSDLREFLACTRTGADHPIHWRLATIVVAIGARWPGRTVEVVSGYRHPSVSRHAKRSNHTRGRAIDLRVRGVPNRVLRDAVRRSFTGVGVGYYPNSSFVHIDVRDRDAEWIDYAGPGQVACYSRDVAGDLRGRRAEQISPAQARQTICPTSTGVRTRTLPEIADETAEDDEHGGSRTR
;
A
#
# COMPACT_ATOMS: atom_id res chain seq x y z
N THR A 1 4.18 -16.85 -10.48
CA THR A 1 3.73 -17.46 -11.74
C THR A 1 4.79 -17.47 -12.83
N GLY A 2 5.98 -16.85 -12.69
CA GLY A 2 7.07 -16.99 -13.67
C GLY A 2 6.77 -16.48 -15.08
N LYS A 3 5.57 -15.91 -15.31
CA LYS A 3 5.13 -15.40 -16.60
C LYS A 3 5.97 -14.19 -16.98
N ARG A 4 6.38 -14.12 -18.24
CA ARG A 4 7.06 -12.97 -18.84
C ARG A 4 6.15 -12.39 -19.91
N TYR A 5 5.97 -11.08 -19.87
CA TYR A 5 5.22 -10.32 -20.87
C TYR A 5 6.11 -9.21 -21.40
N ASP A 6 6.12 -9.05 -22.72
CA ASP A 6 6.62 -7.83 -23.35
C ASP A 6 5.46 -6.84 -23.44
N LEU A 7 5.26 -6.09 -22.36
CA LEU A 7 4.15 -5.16 -22.23
C LEU A 7 4.37 -3.94 -23.15
N GLN A 8 3.77 -3.99 -24.34
CA GLN A 8 3.72 -2.87 -25.28
C GLN A 8 2.34 -2.23 -25.22
N LEU A 9 2.27 -0.98 -24.74
CA LEU A 9 1.02 -0.24 -24.66
C LEU A 9 0.71 0.55 -25.93
N PHE A 10 1.76 0.97 -26.64
CA PHE A 10 1.67 1.81 -27.82
C PHE A 10 2.32 1.11 -29.01
N ASP A 11 1.81 1.36 -30.21
CA ASP A 11 2.41 0.94 -31.47
C ASP A 11 3.55 1.88 -31.89
N THR A 12 4.16 1.61 -33.05
CA THR A 12 5.24 2.41 -33.63
C THR A 12 4.83 3.84 -34.00
N GLU A 13 3.54 4.09 -34.19
CA GLU A 13 2.97 5.42 -34.44
C GLU A 13 2.50 6.11 -33.15
N GLY A 14 2.72 5.50 -31.99
CA GLY A 14 2.34 6.03 -30.67
C GLY A 14 0.85 5.87 -30.34
N ARG A 15 0.07 5.12 -31.13
CA ARG A 15 -1.34 4.84 -30.81
C ARG A 15 -1.45 3.69 -29.82
N ILE A 16 -2.51 3.69 -29.02
CA ILE A 16 -2.76 2.61 -28.05
C ILE A 16 -2.99 1.31 -28.83
N ARG A 17 -2.19 0.27 -28.53
CA ARG A 17 -2.39 -1.06 -29.13
C ARG A 17 -3.77 -1.61 -28.75
N ARG A 18 -4.44 -2.24 -29.72
CA ARG A 18 -5.78 -2.81 -29.54
C ARG A 18 -5.83 -3.83 -28.39
N GLU A 19 -4.76 -4.61 -28.22
CA GLU A 19 -4.64 -5.65 -27.21
C GLU A 19 -4.11 -5.13 -25.86
N ALA A 20 -3.62 -3.88 -25.78
CA ALA A 20 -2.95 -3.37 -24.58
C ALA A 20 -3.79 -3.51 -23.30
N ARG A 21 -5.11 -3.32 -23.42
CA ARG A 21 -6.02 -3.42 -22.27
C ARG A 21 -6.21 -4.87 -21.81
N SER A 22 -6.35 -5.83 -22.72
CA SER A 22 -6.46 -7.25 -22.35
C SER A 22 -5.14 -7.77 -21.79
N ASP A 23 -4.01 -7.42 -22.42
CA ASP A 23 -2.67 -7.82 -21.99
C ASP A 23 -2.41 -7.35 -20.54
N LEU A 24 -2.76 -6.10 -20.23
CA LEU A 24 -2.65 -5.54 -18.89
C LEU A 24 -3.50 -6.27 -17.84
N ARG A 25 -4.76 -6.56 -18.19
CA ARG A 25 -5.70 -7.23 -17.27
C ARG A 25 -5.20 -8.63 -16.92
N GLU A 26 -4.76 -9.38 -17.92
CA GLU A 26 -4.23 -10.72 -17.73
C GLU A 26 -2.91 -10.70 -16.94
N PHE A 27 -1.98 -9.83 -17.32
CA PHE A 27 -0.67 -9.74 -16.68
C PHE A 27 -0.77 -9.34 -15.21
N LEU A 28 -1.67 -8.41 -14.89
CA LEU A 28 -1.87 -7.89 -13.55
C LEU A 28 -3.03 -8.56 -12.81
N ALA A 29 -3.53 -9.68 -13.32
CA ALA A 29 -4.62 -10.44 -12.68
C ALA A 29 -4.22 -10.91 -11.27
N CYS A 30 -5.24 -11.20 -10.46
CA CYS A 30 -5.04 -11.66 -9.09
C CYS A 30 -4.40 -13.05 -9.07
N THR A 31 -3.17 -13.13 -8.58
CA THR A 31 -2.41 -14.40 -8.52
C THR A 31 -3.03 -15.48 -7.65
N ARG A 32 -3.93 -15.11 -6.71
CA ARG A 32 -4.60 -16.04 -5.80
C ARG A 32 -5.90 -16.63 -6.34
N THR A 33 -6.60 -15.89 -7.20
CA THR A 33 -7.94 -16.28 -7.69
C THR A 33 -8.01 -16.43 -9.20
N GLY A 34 -7.01 -15.96 -9.93
CA GLY A 34 -7.03 -15.86 -11.40
C GLY A 34 -7.89 -14.72 -11.93
N ALA A 35 -8.73 -14.11 -11.10
CA ALA A 35 -9.63 -13.04 -11.52
C ALA A 35 -8.85 -11.82 -12.01
N ASP A 36 -9.21 -11.33 -13.19
CA ASP A 36 -8.69 -10.09 -13.75
C ASP A 36 -9.54 -8.87 -13.33
N HIS A 37 -9.05 -7.68 -13.64
CA HIS A 37 -9.76 -6.43 -13.40
C HIS A 37 -9.20 -5.33 -14.31
N PRO A 38 -10.03 -4.39 -14.81
CA PRO A 38 -9.53 -3.21 -15.51
C PRO A 38 -8.43 -2.50 -14.72
N ILE A 39 -7.29 -2.28 -15.37
CA ILE A 39 -6.16 -1.56 -14.78
C ILE A 39 -6.24 -0.11 -15.19
N HIS A 40 -6.04 0.79 -14.23
CA HIS A 40 -6.07 2.21 -14.49
C HIS A 40 -4.96 2.60 -15.46
N TRP A 41 -5.33 3.24 -16.58
CA TRP A 41 -4.40 3.50 -17.68
C TRP A 41 -3.13 4.26 -17.25
N ARG A 42 -3.29 5.26 -16.38
CA ARG A 42 -2.16 6.00 -15.81
C ARG A 42 -1.15 5.12 -15.04
N LEU A 43 -1.62 4.07 -14.37
CA LEU A 43 -0.73 3.13 -13.69
C LEU A 43 0.12 2.37 -14.73
N ALA A 44 -0.52 1.90 -15.81
CA ALA A 44 0.17 1.21 -16.89
C ALA A 44 1.24 2.09 -17.55
N THR A 45 0.93 3.37 -17.81
CA THR A 45 1.92 4.30 -18.37
C THR A 45 3.10 4.57 -17.44
N ILE A 46 2.87 4.60 -16.11
CA ILE A 46 3.96 4.70 -15.13
C ILE A 46 4.86 3.46 -15.18
N VAL A 47 4.29 2.25 -15.29
CA VAL A 47 5.08 1.01 -15.42
C VAL A 47 5.93 1.02 -16.69
N VAL A 48 5.39 1.47 -17.82
CA VAL A 48 6.16 1.64 -19.06
C VAL A 48 7.28 2.66 -18.90
N ALA A 49 7.00 3.82 -18.28
CA ALA A 49 8.01 4.84 -18.04
C ALA A 49 9.12 4.36 -17.08
N ILE A 50 8.79 3.54 -16.09
CA ILE A 50 9.76 2.85 -15.24
C ILE A 50 10.65 1.94 -16.10
N GLY A 51 10.07 1.10 -16.96
CA GLY A 51 10.84 0.24 -17.87
C GLY A 51 11.78 1.04 -18.78
N ALA A 52 11.29 2.13 -19.38
CA ALA A 52 12.07 3.01 -20.24
C ALA A 52 13.22 3.71 -19.50
N ARG A 53 13.09 3.96 -18.20
CA ARG A 53 14.14 4.59 -17.38
C ARG A 53 15.34 3.67 -17.11
N TRP A 54 15.16 2.35 -17.16
CA TRP A 54 16.23 1.37 -16.99
C TRP A 54 16.24 0.39 -18.16
N PRO A 55 16.65 0.83 -19.37
CA PRO A 55 16.66 -0.01 -20.55
C PRO A 55 17.53 -1.25 -20.32
N GLY A 56 17.09 -2.39 -20.85
CA GLY A 56 17.75 -3.69 -20.66
C GLY A 56 17.56 -4.33 -19.29
N ARG A 57 16.86 -3.68 -18.34
CA ARG A 57 16.51 -4.28 -17.04
C ARG A 57 15.08 -4.79 -17.06
N THR A 58 14.86 -5.93 -16.40
CA THR A 58 13.52 -6.49 -16.22
C THR A 58 12.78 -5.80 -15.08
N VAL A 59 11.56 -5.31 -15.36
CA VAL A 59 10.58 -4.94 -14.34
C VAL A 59 9.87 -6.22 -13.87
N GLU A 60 10.03 -6.57 -12.60
CA GLU A 60 9.39 -7.73 -12.00
C GLU A 60 8.20 -7.26 -11.15
N VAL A 61 7.01 -7.69 -11.54
CA VAL A 61 5.78 -7.41 -10.79
C VAL A 61 5.59 -8.49 -9.74
N VAL A 62 5.54 -8.06 -8.47
CA VAL A 62 5.24 -8.94 -7.33
C VAL A 62 3.73 -9.10 -7.18
N SER A 63 2.96 -8.02 -7.34
CA SER A 63 1.50 -8.11 -7.38
C SER A 63 0.84 -6.95 -8.11
N GLY A 64 -0.22 -7.26 -8.86
CA GLY A 64 -1.12 -6.29 -9.51
C GLY A 64 -2.46 -6.21 -8.80
N TYR A 65 -3.56 -6.43 -9.52
CA TYR A 65 -4.90 -6.52 -8.94
C TYR A 65 -4.98 -7.59 -7.85
N ARG A 66 -5.72 -7.30 -6.78
CA ARG A 66 -6.02 -8.26 -5.70
C ARG A 66 -7.53 -8.36 -5.56
N HIS A 67 -8.07 -9.54 -5.80
CA HIS A 67 -9.51 -9.75 -5.64
C HIS A 67 -9.95 -9.48 -4.19
N PRO A 68 -11.06 -8.74 -3.94
CA PRO A 68 -11.50 -8.38 -2.59
C PRO A 68 -11.66 -9.57 -1.63
N SER A 69 -12.13 -10.72 -2.12
CA SER A 69 -12.35 -11.91 -1.28
C SER A 69 -11.09 -12.48 -0.62
N VAL A 70 -9.90 -12.20 -1.16
CA VAL A 70 -8.61 -12.73 -0.68
C VAL A 70 -7.66 -11.63 -0.20
N SER A 71 -8.15 -10.39 -0.12
CA SER A 71 -7.39 -9.23 0.30
C SER A 71 -7.66 -8.91 1.76
N ARG A 72 -6.64 -9.02 2.63
CA ARG A 72 -6.74 -8.70 4.06
C ARG A 72 -7.13 -7.23 4.34
N HIS A 73 -7.00 -6.36 3.34
CA HIS A 73 -7.31 -4.93 3.41
C HIS A 73 -8.35 -4.51 2.34
N ALA A 74 -9.28 -5.41 2.00
CA ALA A 74 -10.16 -5.34 0.84
C ALA A 74 -10.90 -3.99 0.64
N LYS A 75 -11.30 -3.33 1.73
CA LYS A 75 -12.22 -2.18 1.66
C LYS A 75 -11.58 -0.87 1.21
N ARG A 76 -10.25 -0.71 1.27
CA ARG A 76 -9.57 0.57 0.93
C ARG A 76 -8.27 0.44 0.12
N SER A 77 -7.83 -0.75 -0.23
CA SER A 77 -6.57 -0.93 -0.97
C SER A 77 -6.70 -0.52 -2.45
N ASN A 78 -5.76 0.24 -2.98
CA ASN A 78 -5.73 0.55 -4.41
C ASN A 78 -5.45 -0.68 -5.30
N HIS A 79 -4.94 -1.78 -4.73
CA HIS A 79 -4.83 -3.06 -5.46
C HIS A 79 -6.20 -3.66 -5.80
N THR A 80 -7.21 -3.50 -4.93
CA THR A 80 -8.56 -4.04 -5.21
C THR A 80 -9.32 -3.22 -6.26
N ARG A 81 -8.76 -2.08 -6.67
CA ARG A 81 -9.34 -1.16 -7.65
C ARG A 81 -8.59 -1.14 -8.98
N GLY A 82 -7.57 -2.00 -9.15
CA GLY A 82 -6.70 -1.97 -10.33
C GLY A 82 -5.87 -0.69 -10.45
N ARG A 83 -5.59 -0.02 -9.32
CA ARG A 83 -4.89 1.28 -9.24
C ARG A 83 -3.51 1.19 -8.58
N ALA A 84 -3.07 0.00 -8.18
CA ALA A 84 -1.79 -0.20 -7.53
C ALA A 84 -1.02 -1.39 -8.09
N ILE A 85 0.31 -1.32 -7.94
CA ILE A 85 1.25 -2.36 -8.31
C ILE A 85 2.38 -2.41 -7.29
N ASP A 86 2.80 -3.63 -6.95
CA ASP A 86 4.02 -3.88 -6.21
C ASP A 86 5.04 -4.42 -7.20
N LEU A 87 6.14 -3.71 -7.42
CA LEU A 87 7.15 -4.09 -8.41
C LEU A 87 8.57 -3.82 -7.93
N ARG A 88 9.54 -4.40 -8.64
CA ARG A 88 10.97 -4.10 -8.53
C ARG A 88 11.61 -4.09 -9.90
N VAL A 89 12.78 -3.48 -10.03
CA VAL A 89 13.58 -3.53 -11.27
C VAL A 89 14.85 -4.30 -10.99
N ARG A 90 15.13 -5.37 -11.75
CA ARG A 90 16.29 -6.24 -11.49
C ARG A 90 17.60 -5.45 -11.52
N GLY A 91 18.38 -5.61 -10.46
CA GLY A 91 19.66 -4.91 -10.28
C GLY A 91 19.53 -3.40 -10.05
N VAL A 92 18.35 -2.90 -9.69
CA VAL A 92 18.12 -1.51 -9.25
C VAL A 92 17.68 -1.55 -7.79
N PRO A 93 18.38 -0.89 -6.86
CA PRO A 93 17.95 -0.84 -5.47
C PRO A 93 16.57 -0.19 -5.32
N ASN A 94 15.70 -0.74 -4.47
CA ASN A 94 14.34 -0.23 -4.28
C ASN A 94 14.30 1.24 -3.87
N ARG A 95 15.29 1.74 -3.12
CA ARG A 95 15.42 3.18 -2.81
C ARG A 95 15.57 4.05 -4.06
N VAL A 96 16.33 3.58 -5.05
CA VAL A 96 16.57 4.30 -6.31
C VAL A 96 15.28 4.32 -7.15
N LEU A 97 14.56 3.20 -7.19
CA LEU A 97 13.27 3.11 -7.84
C LEU A 97 12.23 4.03 -7.18
N ARG A 98 12.07 3.96 -5.86
CA ARG A 98 11.21 4.85 -5.05
C ARG A 98 11.49 6.31 -5.40
N ASP A 99 12.74 6.72 -5.29
CA ASP A 99 13.14 8.12 -5.50
C ASP A 99 12.91 8.58 -6.94
N ALA A 100 13.12 7.71 -7.93
CA ALA A 100 12.83 8.02 -9.32
C ALA A 100 11.33 8.24 -9.55
N VAL A 101 10.47 7.38 -9.01
CA VAL A 101 9.01 7.51 -9.15
C VAL A 101 8.53 8.82 -8.50
N ARG A 102 8.96 9.10 -7.27
CA ARG A 102 8.60 10.32 -6.55
C ARG A 102 8.98 11.62 -7.26
N ARG A 103 10.12 11.63 -7.95
CA ARG A 103 10.59 12.82 -8.68
C ARG A 103 9.95 12.97 -10.06
N SER A 104 9.45 11.88 -10.65
CA SER A 104 9.00 11.88 -12.04
C SER A 104 7.49 12.03 -12.18
N PHE A 105 6.72 11.76 -11.12
CA PHE A 105 5.26 11.72 -11.19
C PHE A 105 4.63 12.43 -9.99
N THR A 106 3.54 13.15 -10.25
CA THR A 106 2.61 13.70 -9.24
C THR A 106 1.32 12.89 -9.20
N GLY A 107 0.47 13.04 -8.19
CA GLY A 107 -0.73 12.21 -8.02
C GLY A 107 -0.39 10.72 -7.90
N VAL A 108 0.67 10.37 -7.18
CA VAL A 108 1.09 8.98 -6.95
C VAL A 108 1.26 8.66 -5.48
N GLY A 109 0.92 7.44 -5.10
CA GLY A 109 1.33 6.88 -3.82
C GLY A 109 2.60 6.06 -4.01
N VAL A 110 3.59 6.29 -3.15
CA VAL A 110 4.84 5.50 -3.14
C VAL A 110 5.05 4.92 -1.75
N GLY A 111 4.89 3.60 -1.63
CA GLY A 111 5.14 2.86 -0.41
C GLY A 111 6.52 2.21 -0.44
N TYR A 112 7.37 2.54 0.53
CA TYR A 112 8.68 1.94 0.68
C TYR A 112 8.71 0.88 1.78
N TYR A 113 9.13 -0.32 1.42
CA TYR A 113 9.20 -1.47 2.31
C TYR A 113 10.67 -1.93 2.38
N PRO A 114 11.51 -1.34 3.23
CA PRO A 114 12.94 -1.65 3.29
C PRO A 114 13.21 -3.12 3.58
N ASN A 115 12.28 -3.79 4.27
CA ASN A 115 12.36 -5.20 4.63
C ASN A 115 11.59 -6.12 3.65
N SER A 116 11.29 -5.61 2.46
CA SER A 116 10.65 -6.34 1.36
C SER A 116 11.44 -6.18 0.07
N SER A 117 11.07 -6.95 -0.95
CA SER A 117 11.76 -6.97 -2.22
C SER A 117 11.17 -6.05 -3.28
N PHE A 118 10.13 -5.26 -2.98
CA PHE A 118 9.45 -4.39 -3.92
C PHE A 118 9.22 -2.96 -3.40
N VAL A 119 8.82 -2.07 -4.32
CA VAL A 119 8.23 -0.77 -4.05
C VAL A 119 6.75 -0.82 -4.44
N HIS A 120 5.89 -0.26 -3.58
CA HIS A 120 4.48 -0.08 -3.91
C HIS A 120 4.29 1.23 -4.65
N ILE A 121 3.52 1.19 -5.74
CA ILE A 121 3.17 2.35 -6.55
C ILE A 121 1.68 2.31 -6.84
N ASP A 122 0.98 3.40 -6.59
CA ASP A 122 -0.42 3.55 -6.96
C ASP A 122 -0.74 4.93 -7.52
N VAL A 123 -1.85 5.03 -8.25
CA VAL A 123 -2.36 6.29 -8.81
C VAL A 123 -3.48 6.85 -7.97
N ARG A 124 -3.41 8.16 -7.70
CA ARG A 124 -4.28 8.90 -6.79
C ARG A 124 -4.35 10.39 -7.18
N ASP A 125 -5.18 11.15 -6.49
CA ASP A 125 -5.38 12.57 -6.81
C ASP A 125 -4.32 13.49 -6.19
N ARG A 126 -3.70 13.06 -5.08
CA ARG A 126 -2.60 13.78 -4.40
C ARG A 126 -1.48 12.83 -4.08
N ASP A 127 -0.25 13.33 -4.03
CA ASP A 127 0.90 12.52 -3.65
C ASP A 127 0.75 11.97 -2.24
N ALA A 128 1.26 10.77 -2.03
CA ALA A 128 1.45 10.22 -0.70
C ALA A 128 2.69 9.35 -0.65
N GLU A 129 3.28 9.32 0.53
CA GLU A 129 4.46 8.51 0.79
C GLU A 129 4.34 7.88 2.16
N TRP A 130 4.78 6.63 2.26
CA TRP A 130 4.92 5.94 3.53
C TRP A 130 6.11 4.99 3.50
N ILE A 131 6.66 4.72 4.67
CA ILE A 131 7.63 3.65 4.88
C ILE A 131 6.99 2.67 5.83
N ASP A 132 6.98 1.39 5.48
CA ASP A 132 6.57 0.30 6.36
C ASP A 132 7.77 -0.58 6.68
N TYR A 133 8.20 -0.54 7.94
CA TYR A 133 9.34 -1.29 8.44
C TYR A 133 9.02 -2.74 8.78
N ALA A 134 7.76 -3.16 8.66
CA ALA A 134 7.37 -4.53 8.94
C ALA A 134 8.09 -5.52 8.01
N GLY A 135 8.52 -6.65 8.57
CA GLY A 135 8.96 -7.79 7.78
C GLY A 135 7.77 -8.56 7.18
N PRO A 136 8.03 -9.50 6.26
CA PRO A 136 6.98 -10.34 5.67
C PRO A 136 6.10 -11.01 6.72
N GLY A 137 4.78 -10.89 6.56
CA GLY A 137 3.79 -11.50 7.46
C GLY A 137 3.59 -10.79 8.79
N GLN A 138 4.40 -9.78 9.12
CA GLN A 138 4.23 -9.03 10.36
C GLN A 138 3.20 -7.90 10.21
N VAL A 139 2.70 -7.39 11.33
CA VAL A 139 1.82 -6.21 11.36
C VAL A 139 2.58 -4.97 10.89
N ALA A 140 1.93 -4.12 10.10
CA ALA A 140 2.51 -2.89 9.57
C ALA A 140 3.15 -2.02 10.68
N CYS A 141 4.30 -1.43 10.34
CA CYS A 141 5.08 -0.55 11.20
C CYS A 141 5.41 0.72 10.41
N TYR A 142 4.46 1.66 10.38
CA TYR A 142 4.62 2.87 9.58
C TYR A 142 5.58 3.88 10.25
N SER A 143 6.43 4.49 9.43
CA SER A 143 7.19 5.67 9.84
C SER A 143 6.27 6.78 10.33
N ARG A 144 6.72 7.51 11.36
CA ARG A 144 6.08 8.73 11.86
C ARG A 144 6.65 10.00 11.22
N ASP A 145 7.86 9.92 10.67
CA ASP A 145 8.56 11.00 9.96
C ASP A 145 9.28 10.43 8.74
N VAL A 146 8.49 10.24 7.67
CA VAL A 146 8.99 9.69 6.40
C VAL A 146 10.14 10.55 5.87
N ALA A 147 10.00 11.88 5.93
CA ALA A 147 11.01 12.77 5.36
C ALA A 147 12.34 12.69 6.13
N GLY A 148 12.29 12.66 7.46
CA GLY A 148 13.47 12.46 8.30
C GLY A 148 14.11 11.10 8.10
N ASP A 149 13.31 10.03 8.09
CA ASP A 149 13.79 8.65 7.91
C ASP A 149 14.49 8.47 6.55
N LEU A 150 14.02 9.12 5.49
CA LEU A 150 14.66 9.08 4.18
C LEU A 150 15.94 9.91 4.10
N ARG A 151 15.93 11.13 4.65
CA ARG A 151 17.14 11.97 4.72
C ARG A 151 18.26 11.28 5.51
N GLY A 152 17.91 10.70 6.66
CA GLY A 152 18.85 9.99 7.52
C GLY A 152 19.16 8.55 7.07
N ARG A 153 18.52 8.07 5.99
CA ARG A 153 18.63 6.68 5.51
C ARG A 153 18.35 5.64 6.60
N ARG A 154 17.45 5.97 7.52
CA ARG A 154 17.11 5.13 8.67
C ARG A 154 16.43 3.84 8.22
N ALA A 155 15.63 3.93 7.16
CA ALA A 155 15.00 2.79 6.50
C ALA A 155 15.99 1.70 6.06
N GLU A 156 17.22 2.09 5.70
CA GLU A 156 18.25 1.16 5.26
C GLU A 156 19.17 0.66 6.39
N GLN A 157 19.01 1.15 7.63
CA GLN A 157 19.95 0.92 8.73
C GLN A 157 19.36 0.12 9.89
N ILE A 158 18.03 0.05 10.02
CA ILE A 158 17.39 -0.61 11.17
C ILE A 158 16.68 -1.89 10.75
N SER A 159 16.78 -2.91 11.60
CA SER A 159 16.03 -4.15 11.46
C SER A 159 14.54 -3.96 11.77
N PRO A 160 13.65 -4.86 11.30
CA PRO A 160 12.25 -4.86 11.72
C PRO A 160 12.05 -4.88 13.24
N ALA A 161 12.91 -5.58 13.98
CA ALA A 161 12.83 -5.67 15.44
C ALA A 161 13.14 -4.33 16.11
N GLN A 162 14.19 -3.64 15.67
CA GLN A 162 14.54 -2.29 16.16
C GLN A 162 13.46 -1.27 15.79
N ALA A 163 12.89 -1.36 14.58
CA ALA A 163 11.79 -0.50 14.16
C ALA A 163 10.55 -0.67 15.04
N ARG A 164 10.22 -1.91 15.44
CA ARG A 164 9.12 -2.18 16.38
C ARG A 164 9.34 -1.54 17.74
N GLN A 165 10.57 -1.50 18.23
CA GLN A 165 10.85 -0.90 19.52
C GLN A 165 10.87 0.64 19.46
N THR A 166 11.33 1.21 18.35
CA THR A 166 11.68 2.65 18.28
C THR A 166 10.77 3.50 17.40
N ILE A 167 10.05 2.91 16.43
CA ILE A 167 9.16 3.62 15.48
C ILE A 167 7.70 3.35 15.78
N CYS A 168 7.38 2.07 15.92
CA CYS A 168 6.02 1.59 16.13
C CYS A 168 5.91 0.71 17.38
N PRO A 169 6.33 1.21 18.57
CA PRO A 169 6.15 0.45 19.80
C PRO A 169 4.68 0.13 19.98
N THR A 170 4.36 -1.16 20.03
CA THR A 170 3.10 -1.61 20.59
C THR A 170 3.09 -1.15 22.04
N SER A 171 2.03 -0.46 22.46
CA SER A 171 1.82 -0.08 23.85
C SER A 171 1.58 -1.33 24.71
N THR A 172 2.62 -2.11 24.96
CA THR A 172 2.68 -3.05 26.07
C THR A 172 3.02 -2.23 27.31
N GLY A 173 2.01 -1.60 27.90
CA GLY A 173 2.23 -0.77 29.09
C GLY A 173 1.13 0.21 29.45
N VAL A 174 -0.15 -0.08 29.23
CA VAL A 174 -1.15 0.46 30.17
C VAL A 174 -1.12 -0.48 31.35
N ARG A 175 -0.44 -0.08 32.44
CA ARG A 175 -0.78 -0.63 33.75
C ARG A 175 -2.28 -0.43 33.88
N THR A 176 -3.04 -1.50 34.07
CA THR A 176 -4.41 -1.42 34.57
C THR A 176 -4.34 -0.62 35.86
N ARG A 177 -4.58 0.69 35.78
CA ARG A 177 -4.89 1.48 36.94
C ARG A 177 -6.29 1.02 37.31
N THR A 178 -6.37 0.15 38.31
CA THR A 178 -7.62 -0.19 38.99
C THR A 178 -8.37 1.12 39.20
N LEU A 179 -9.51 1.26 38.52
CA LEU A 179 -10.45 2.33 38.83
C LEU A 179 -10.84 2.13 40.30
N PRO A 180 -10.77 3.17 41.16
CA PRO A 180 -11.33 3.06 42.49
C PRO A 180 -12.81 2.73 42.34
N GLU A 181 -13.24 1.72 43.09
CA GLU A 181 -14.62 1.28 43.26
C GLU A 181 -15.43 2.51 43.69
N ILE A 182 -16.26 3.02 42.78
CA ILE A 182 -17.20 4.09 43.10
C ILE A 182 -18.32 3.42 43.90
N ALA A 183 -18.48 3.85 45.14
CA ALA A 183 -19.52 3.39 46.03
C ALA A 183 -20.91 3.63 45.40
N ASP A 184 -21.74 2.62 45.54
CA ASP A 184 -23.16 2.56 45.18
C ASP A 184 -23.94 3.57 46.04
N GLU A 185 -24.19 4.77 45.51
CA GLU A 185 -25.24 5.65 46.02
C GLU A 185 -26.51 5.38 45.21
N THR A 186 -27.40 4.62 45.84
CA THR A 186 -28.78 4.39 45.41
C THR A 186 -29.55 5.70 45.50
N ALA A 187 -30.02 6.18 44.35
CA ALA A 187 -31.04 7.21 44.25
C ALA A 187 -32.04 6.79 43.17
N GLU A 188 -33.29 7.22 43.34
CA GLU A 188 -34.54 6.86 42.64
C GLU A 188 -35.28 5.70 43.34
N ASP A 189 -36.48 5.92 43.89
CA ASP A 189 -37.66 6.35 43.15
C ASP A 189 -38.54 7.39 43.87
N ASP A 190 -38.81 8.50 43.19
CA ASP A 190 -40.02 9.30 43.35
C ASP A 190 -40.37 9.88 41.98
N GLU A 191 -41.38 9.33 41.29
CA GLU A 191 -42.49 10.16 40.80
C GLU A 191 -43.70 9.36 40.35
N HIS A 192 -44.83 9.80 40.89
CA HIS A 192 -46.15 9.25 40.79
C HIS A 192 -46.81 9.66 39.46
N GLY A 193 -47.42 8.68 38.79
CA GLY A 193 -48.24 8.93 37.60
C GLY A 193 -49.48 9.77 37.89
N GLY A 194 -49.77 10.70 36.98
CA GLY A 194 -50.97 11.54 37.01
C GLY A 194 -51.45 11.90 35.61
N SER A 195 -52.30 11.03 35.05
CA SER A 195 -53.06 11.22 33.81
C SER A 195 -54.09 12.36 33.91
N ARG A 196 -54.29 13.12 32.82
CA ARG A 196 -55.61 13.39 32.19
C ARG A 196 -55.53 14.33 30.97
N THR A 197 -56.04 13.83 29.85
CA THR A 197 -57.05 14.42 28.92
C THR A 197 -57.39 15.91 29.13
N ARG A 198 -57.45 16.79 28.13
CA ARG A 198 -58.24 16.78 26.87
C ARG A 198 -57.71 17.89 25.95
#